data_AF-C5I5V9-F1
#
_entry.id   AF-C5I5V9-F1
#
_cell.length_a   1.000
_cell.length_b   1.000
_cell.length_c   1.000
_cell.angle_alpha   90.00
_cell.angle_beta   90.00
_cell.angle_gamma   90.00
#
_symmetry.space_group_name_H-M   'P 1'
#
loop_
_entity.id
_entity.type
_entity.pdbx_description
1 polymer ?
#
loop_
_entity_poly.entity_id
_entity_poly.type
_entity_poly.pdbx_seq_one_letter_code
_entity_poly.pdbx_strand_id
1 'polypeptide(L)'
;YPDTVYEGLKNDDTSLGKQTEKMEKYFVEAGNKKMNAAPGAHAHLGLLLSRSGDKEGAFRQFEEEKRLFPESGVFMDFLMKTGKGGKR
;
A
#
# COMPACT_ATOMS: atom_id res chain seq x y z
N TYR A 1 7.40 -15.76 2.67
CA TYR A 1 8.66 -15.05 2.39
C TYR A 1 9.44 -14.91 3.69
N PRO A 2 10.57 -15.61 3.87
CA PRO A 2 11.24 -15.73 5.18
C PRO A 2 12.36 -14.68 5.40
N ASP A 3 12.28 -14.00 6.54
CA ASP A 3 13.32 -13.83 7.58
C ASP A 3 14.77 -13.37 7.25
N THR A 4 15.03 -12.51 6.26
CA THR A 4 16.41 -11.95 6.09
C THR A 4 16.52 -10.48 5.65
N VAL A 5 15.44 -9.77 5.35
CA VAL A 5 15.54 -8.44 4.72
C VAL A 5 15.68 -7.27 5.74
N TYR A 6 15.33 -7.47 7.01
CA TYR A 6 15.15 -6.38 7.98
C TYR A 6 16.37 -6.01 8.84
N GLU A 7 17.52 -6.68 8.70
CA GLU A 7 18.71 -6.32 9.50
C GLU A 7 19.43 -5.05 9.02
N GLY A 8 19.04 -4.50 7.85
CA GLY A 8 19.59 -3.26 7.30
C GLY A 8 18.98 -1.95 7.83
N LEU A 9 17.97 -2.01 8.70
CA LEU A 9 17.21 -0.84 9.20
C LEU A 9 17.93 -0.03 10.30
N LYS A 10 19.26 -0.02 10.31
CA LYS A 10 20.05 0.87 11.15
C LYS A 10 20.14 2.24 10.48
N ASN A 11 19.47 3.19 11.13
CA ASN A 11 19.51 4.64 10.96
C ASN A 11 18.48 5.23 9.98
N ASP A 12 17.81 6.26 10.49
CA ASP A 12 16.80 7.12 9.89
C ASP A 12 15.38 6.56 9.69
N ASP A 13 14.51 7.07 10.56
CA ASP A 13 13.08 7.26 10.36
C ASP A 13 12.80 7.89 8.99
N THR A 14 11.71 7.49 8.31
CA THR A 14 11.12 8.18 7.14
C THR A 14 11.56 7.75 5.72
N SER A 15 12.24 6.62 5.51
CA SER A 15 12.37 6.09 4.14
C SER A 15 11.05 5.41 3.70
N LEU A 16 10.58 5.70 2.48
CA LEU A 16 9.43 5.04 1.85
C LEU A 16 9.50 3.51 2.00
N GLY A 17 10.71 2.93 1.94
CA GLY A 17 10.95 1.50 2.15
C GLY A 17 10.47 1.01 3.52
N LYS A 18 10.77 1.73 4.61
CA LYS A 18 10.33 1.41 5.98
C LYS A 18 8.80 1.44 6.12
N GLN A 19 8.15 2.38 5.44
CA GLN A 19 6.69 2.49 5.44
C GLN A 19 6.05 1.34 4.65
N THR A 20 6.62 0.98 3.50
CA THR A 20 6.18 -0.18 2.71
C THR A 20 6.32 -1.45 3.52
N GLU A 21 7.48 -1.65 4.14
CA GLU A 21 7.79 -2.80 4.99
C GLU A 21 6.80 -2.95 6.17
N LYS A 22 6.54 -1.86 6.90
CA LYS A 22 5.52 -1.87 7.97
C LYS A 22 4.13 -2.22 7.43
N MET A 23 3.76 -1.70 6.27
CA MET A 23 2.47 -2.02 5.63
C MET A 23 2.40 -3.49 5.18
N GLU A 24 3.44 -4.00 4.53
CA GLU A 24 3.51 -5.40 4.11
C GLU A 24 3.37 -6.34 5.32
N LYS A 25 4.07 -6.04 6.41
CA LYS A 25 3.94 -6.80 7.66
C LYS A 25 2.52 -6.75 8.22
N TYR A 26 1.88 -5.58 8.19
CA TYR A 26 0.48 -5.44 8.57
C TYR A 26 -0.45 -6.31 7.71
N PHE A 27 -0.25 -6.37 6.39
CA PHE A 27 -1.04 -7.23 5.50
C PHE A 27 -0.80 -8.71 5.73
N VAL A 28 0.45 -9.11 5.98
CA VAL A 28 0.78 -10.50 6.34
C VAL A 28 0.07 -10.89 7.63
N GLU A 29 0.10 -10.04 8.66
CA GLU A 29 -0.60 -10.29 9.91
C GLU A 29 -2.13 -10.28 9.76
N ALA A 30 -2.69 -9.34 8.99
CA ALA A 30 -4.12 -9.26 8.70
C ALA A 30 -4.61 -10.51 7.94
N GLY A 31 -3.87 -10.94 6.91
CA GLY A 31 -4.14 -12.15 6.16
C GLY A 31 -4.06 -13.41 7.02
N ASN A 32 -3.04 -13.53 7.88
CA ASN A 32 -2.89 -14.63 8.82
C ASN A 32 -4.03 -14.69 9.84
N LYS A 33 -4.55 -13.53 10.27
CA LYS A 33 -5.68 -13.43 11.21
C LYS A 33 -7.04 -13.55 10.52
N LYS A 34 -7.10 -13.71 9.18
CA LYS A 34 -8.32 -13.57 8.36
C LYS A 34 -9.11 -12.29 8.70
N MET A 35 -8.40 -11.25 9.13
CA MET A 35 -8.99 -9.95 9.39
C MET A 35 -8.97 -9.16 8.09
N ASN A 36 -10.11 -8.53 7.77
CA ASN A 36 -10.13 -7.56 6.69
C ASN A 36 -9.16 -6.44 7.05
N ALA A 37 -8.23 -6.14 6.14
CA ALA A 37 -7.36 -4.99 6.28
C ALA A 37 -8.21 -3.73 6.51
N ALA A 38 -7.72 -2.80 7.33
CA ALA A 38 -8.45 -1.58 7.60
C ALA A 38 -8.72 -0.82 6.28
N PRO A 39 -9.90 -0.17 6.15
CA PRO A 39 -10.16 0.68 5.01
C PRO A 39 -9.10 1.78 4.94
N GLY A 40 -8.48 1.94 3.77
CA GLY A 40 -7.37 2.85 3.53
C GLY A 40 -5.99 2.20 3.63
N ALA A 41 -5.85 0.99 4.18
CA ALA A 41 -4.55 0.31 4.28
C ALA A 41 -4.00 -0.02 2.88
N HIS A 42 -4.84 -0.59 2.00
CA HIS A 42 -4.40 -0.93 0.65
C HIS A 42 -4.15 0.34 -0.17
N ALA A 43 -4.93 1.40 0.07
CA ALA A 43 -4.65 2.72 -0.50
C ALA A 43 -3.28 3.26 -0.07
N HIS A 44 -2.92 3.11 1.20
CA HIS A 44 -1.64 3.59 1.71
C HIS A 44 -0.48 2.84 1.06
N LEU A 45 -0.55 1.50 0.98
CA LEU A 45 0.44 0.70 0.29
C LEU A 45 0.52 1.04 -1.21
N GLY A 46 -0.62 1.25 -1.86
CA GLY A 46 -0.65 1.68 -3.26
C GLY A 46 0.01 3.05 -3.49
N LEU A 47 -0.17 4.00 -2.57
CA LEU A 47 0.52 5.29 -2.60
C LEU A 47 2.03 5.14 -2.44
N LEU A 48 2.47 4.26 -1.55
CA LEU A 48 3.89 3.97 -1.33
C LEU A 48 4.53 3.35 -2.58
N LEU A 49 3.86 2.38 -3.20
CA LEU A 49 4.28 1.74 -4.45
C LEU A 49 4.33 2.76 -5.60
N SER A 50 3.30 3.61 -5.72
CA SER A 50 3.27 4.67 -6.74
C SER A 50 4.41 5.68 -6.55
N ARG A 51 4.78 6.00 -5.31
CA ARG A 51 5.94 6.86 -5.00
C ARG A 51 7.28 6.18 -5.30
N SER A 52 7.34 4.85 -5.15
CA SER A 52 8.49 4.04 -5.53
C SER A 52 8.63 3.86 -7.06
N GLY A 53 7.64 4.30 -7.83
CA GLY A 53 7.59 4.17 -9.29
C GLY A 53 6.81 2.94 -9.79
N ASP A 54 6.41 2.05 -8.88
CA ASP A 54 5.59 0.87 -9.19
C ASP A 54 4.10 1.22 -9.26
N LYS A 55 3.71 1.78 -10.40
CA LYS A 55 2.32 2.16 -10.67
C LYS A 55 1.41 0.95 -10.85
N GLU A 56 1.92 -0.16 -11.36
CA GLU A 56 1.13 -1.38 -11.58
C GLU A 56 0.80 -2.05 -10.25
N GLY A 57 1.80 -2.19 -9.36
CA GLY A 57 1.58 -2.65 -7.99
C GLY A 57 0.64 -1.72 -7.22
N ALA A 58 0.78 -0.40 -7.39
CA ALA A 58 -0.15 0.55 -6.80
C ALA A 58 -1.60 0.35 -7.25
N PHE A 59 -1.82 0.17 -8.56
CA PHE A 59 -3.16 -0.02 -9.12
C PHE A 59 -3.84 -1.28 -8.57
N ARG A 60 -3.09 -2.38 -8.48
CA ARG A 60 -3.59 -3.63 -7.88
C ARG A 60 -4.05 -3.44 -6.44
N GLN A 61 -3.29 -2.69 -5.64
CA GLN A 61 -3.69 -2.41 -4.25
C GLN A 61 -4.97 -1.56 -4.20
N PHE A 62 -5.09 -0.54 -5.05
CA PHE A 62 -6.31 0.27 -5.13
C PHE A 62 -7.54 -0.53 -5.61
N GLU A 63 -7.35 -1.47 -6.54
CA GLU A 63 -8.43 -2.35 -6.99
C GLU A 63 -8.89 -3.32 -5.91
N GLU A 64 -7.94 -3.92 -5.17
CA GLU A 64 -8.28 -4.80 -4.05
C GLU A 64 -9.02 -4.04 -2.95
N GLU A 65 -8.58 -2.82 -2.64
CA GLU A 65 -9.27 -1.95 -1.69
C GLU A 65 -10.70 -1.62 -2.12
N LYS A 66 -10.89 -1.31 -3.41
CA LYS A 66 -12.21 -1.05 -3.98
C LYS A 66 -13.11 -2.29 -3.95
N ARG A 67 -12.53 -3.49 -4.08
CA ARG A 67 -13.26 -4.75 -4.01
C ARG A 67 -13.70 -5.08 -2.58
N LEU A 68 -12.83 -4.84 -1.60
CA LEU A 68 -13.10 -5.06 -0.18
C LEU A 68 -14.01 -3.98 0.41
N PHE A 69 -13.82 -2.73 0.01
CA PHE A 69 -14.53 -1.55 0.50
C PHE A 69 -15.07 -0.72 -0.67
N PRO A 70 -16.21 -1.11 -1.26
CA PRO A 70 -16.84 -0.36 -2.34
C PRO A 70 -17.19 1.09 -1.94
N GLU A 71 -17.44 1.33 -0.64
CA GLU A 71 -17.64 2.67 -0.07
C GLU A 71 -16.39 3.55 -0.21
N SER A 72 -15.19 2.97 -0.11
CA SER A 72 -13.93 3.65 -0.39
C SER A 72 -13.61 3.71 -1.89
N GLY A 73 -14.40 3.04 -2.74
CA GLY A 73 -14.19 2.95 -4.18
C GLY A 73 -14.17 4.30 -4.90
N VAL A 74 -14.96 5.27 -4.43
CA VAL A 74 -14.96 6.65 -4.98
C VAL A 74 -13.63 7.35 -4.72
N PHE A 75 -13.05 7.16 -3.54
CA PHE A 75 -11.73 7.69 -3.20
C PHE A 75 -10.62 6.97 -3.97
N MET A 76 -10.70 5.64 -4.13
CA MET A 76 -9.75 4.90 -4.97
C MET A 76 -9.80 5.35 -6.42
N ASP A 77 -10.98 5.58 -6.99
CA ASP A 77 -11.14 6.08 -8.36
C ASP A 77 -10.48 7.46 -8.52
N PHE A 78 -10.68 8.34 -7.53
CA PHE A 78 -10.00 9.63 -7.48
C PHE A 78 -8.46 9.46 -7.42
N LEU A 79 -7.93 8.58 -6.57
CA LEU A 79 -6.50 8.32 -6.48
C LEU A 79 -5.93 7.72 -7.77
N MET A 80 -6.62 6.76 -8.39
CA MET A 80 -6.21 6.14 -9.66
C MET A 80 -6.21 7.16 -10.81
N LYS A 81 -7.20 8.06 -10.83
CA LYS A 81 -7.30 9.16 -11.79
C LYS A 81 -6.22 10.21 -11.58
N THR A 82 -5.84 10.49 -10.32
CA THR A 82 -4.87 11.55 -9.97
C THR A 82 -3.42 11.06 -9.98
N GLY A 83 -3.16 9.82 -9.54
CA GLY A 83 -1.85 9.17 -9.52
C GLY A 83 -1.31 8.84 -10.92
N LYS A 84 -2.18 8.82 -11.94
CA LYS A 84 -1.76 8.65 -13.34
C LYS A 84 -1.03 9.86 -13.93
N GLY A 85 -0.97 11.00 -13.22
CA GLY A 85 -0.21 12.16 -13.65
C GLY A 85 -0.95 13.46 -13.43
N GLY A 86 -1.21 13.79 -12.17
CA GLY A 86 -1.52 15.16 -11.76
C GLY A 86 -0.29 16.07 -11.91
N LYS A 87 0.26 16.22 -13.12
CA LYS A 87 0.81 17.51 -13.52
C LYS A 87 -0.38 18.36 -13.93
N ARG A 88 -0.69 19.36 -13.11
CA ARG A 88 -1.22 20.61 -13.65
C ARG A 88 -0.09 21.62 -13.54
#